data_AF-A0A017HNJ2-F1
#
_entry.id   AF-A0A017HNJ2-F1
#
_cell.length_a   1.000
_cell.length_b   1.000
_cell.length_c   1.000
_cell.angle_alpha   90.00
_cell.angle_beta   90.00
_cell.angle_gamma   90.00
#
_symmetry.space_group_name_H-M   'P 1'
#
loop_
_entity.id
_entity.type
_entity.pdbx_description
1 polymer ?
#
loop_
_entity_poly.entity_id
_entity_poly.type
_entity_poly.pdbx_seq_one_letter_code
_entity_poly.pdbx_strand_id
1 'polypeptide(L)' 'MEIATVRTTPIGGQKPGTSGLRKRTRVFMEPHFLENYVQSIFDGIGGVEGKTLVLGATGATSTTAPRR' A
#
# COMPACT_ATOMS: atom_id res chain seq x y z
N MET A 1 -17.54 8.10 -9.62
CA MET A 1 -16.27 7.51 -9.17
C MET A 1 -15.56 7.01 -10.41
N GLU A 2 -14.36 7.50 -10.69
CA GLU A 2 -13.59 7.14 -11.89
C GLU A 2 -12.48 6.17 -11.50
N ILE A 3 -12.37 5.07 -12.24
CA ILE A 3 -11.29 4.10 -12.05
C ILE A 3 -10.18 4.47 -13.02
N ALA A 4 -9.01 4.83 -12.48
CA ALA A 4 -7.84 5.16 -13.26
C ALA A 4 -6.81 4.03 -13.19
N THR A 5 -6.29 3.62 -14.35
CA THR A 5 -5.10 2.75 -14.43
C THR A 5 -3.84 3.60 -14.44
N VAL A 6 -3.06 3.52 -13.36
CA VAL A 6 -1.81 4.28 -13.22
C VAL A 6 -0.62 3.36 -13.55
N ARG A 7 0.20 3.77 -14.53
CA ARG A 7 1.44 3.03 -14.84
C ARG A 7 2.47 3.24 -13.73
N THR A 8 3.14 2.17 -13.34
CA THR A 8 4.15 2.15 -12.28
C THR A 8 5.25 1.15 -12.64
N THR A 9 6.35 1.16 -11.90
CA THR A 9 7.46 0.21 -12.03
C THR A 9 7.64 -0.55 -10.72
N PRO A 10 8.11 -1.81 -10.74
CA PRO A 10 8.46 -2.53 -9.51
C PRO A 10 9.47 -1.75 -8.66
N ILE A 11 9.20 -1.63 -7.36
CA ILE A 11 10.08 -0.96 -6.40
C ILE A 11 10.62 -2.00 -5.42
N GLY A 12 11.95 -2.03 -5.25
CA GLY A 12 12.63 -2.94 -4.35
C GLY A 12 12.29 -2.70 -2.86
N GLY A 13 12.54 -3.72 -2.03
CA GLY A 13 12.42 -3.58 -0.58
C GLY A 13 11.00 -3.68 -0.02
N GLN A 14 10.01 -4.10 -0.81
CA GLN A 14 8.62 -4.30 -0.41
C GLN A 14 8.31 -5.72 0.11
N LYS A 15 9.32 -6.56 0.36
CA LYS A 15 9.12 -7.88 0.98
C LYS A 15 8.76 -7.69 2.46
N PRO A 16 7.56 -8.11 2.91
CA PRO A 16 7.19 -8.03 4.33
C PRO A 16 7.99 -9.04 5.16
N GLY A 17 8.23 -8.70 6.43
CA GLY A 17 8.73 -9.64 7.43
C GLY A 17 7.59 -10.38 8.12
N THR A 18 7.89 -11.08 9.22
CA THR A 18 6.91 -11.81 10.04
C THR A 18 5.77 -10.92 10.58
N SER A 19 6.06 -9.64 10.86
CA SER A 19 5.07 -8.66 11.34
C SER A 19 4.61 -7.67 10.26
N GLY A 20 4.69 -8.04 8.98
CA GLY A 20 4.33 -7.18 7.86
C GLY A 20 5.48 -6.29 7.36
N LEU A 21 5.16 -5.36 6.45
CA LEU A 21 6.13 -4.42 5.89
C LEU A 21 6.30 -3.22 6.84
N ARG A 22 7.54 -2.99 7.29
CA ARG A 22 7.91 -1.82 8.09
C ARG A 22 9.00 -1.02 7.40
N LYS A 23 8.72 0.25 7.14
CA LYS A 23 9.66 1.23 6.57
C LYS A 23 9.47 2.56 7.28
N ARG A 24 10.45 3.47 7.13
CA ARG A 24 10.29 4.86 7.58
C ARG A 24 9.15 5.50 6.79
N THR A 25 8.37 6.37 7.43
CA THR A 25 7.24 7.07 6.81
C THR A 25 7.61 7.71 5.47
N ARG A 26 8.80 8.32 5.38
CA ARG A 26 9.28 8.94 4.13
C ARG A 26 9.33 7.97 2.94
N VAL A 27 9.65 6.69 3.17
CA VAL A 27 9.69 5.67 2.11
C VAL A 27 8.28 5.36 1.61
N PHE A 28 7.29 5.25 2.51
CA PHE A 28 5.90 5.06 2.12
C PHE A 28 5.31 6.26 1.36
N MET A 29 5.89 7.46 1.54
CA MET A 29 5.50 8.68 0.83
C MET A 29 6.22 8.85 -0.51
N GLU A 30 7.18 7.97 -0.85
CA GLU A 30 7.79 7.96 -2.18
C GLU A 30 6.75 7.58 -3.24
N PRO A 31 6.83 8.13 -4.46
CA PRO A 31 5.87 7.86 -5.52
C PRO A 31 5.67 6.35 -5.74
N HIS A 32 4.41 5.93 -5.70
CA HIS A 32 3.96 4.56 -5.96
C HIS A 32 4.43 3.49 -4.97
N PHE A 33 5.15 3.83 -3.89
CA PHE A 33 5.63 2.80 -2.95
C PHE A 33 4.48 2.11 -2.23
N LEU A 34 3.55 2.88 -1.66
CA LEU A 34 2.40 2.33 -0.95
C LEU A 34 1.41 1.68 -1.92
N GLU A 35 1.13 2.33 -3.05
CA GLU A 35 0.18 1.87 -4.06
C GLU A 35 0.61 0.54 -4.65
N ASN A 36 1.90 0.37 -4.97
CA ASN A 36 2.43 -0.90 -5.45
C ASN A 36 2.31 -2.00 -4.40
N TYR A 37 2.57 -1.69 -3.13
CA TYR A 37 2.46 -2.67 -2.05
C TYR A 37 1.01 -3.16 -1.88
N VAL A 38 0.05 -2.22 -1.85
CA VAL A 38 -1.38 -2.54 -1.73
C VAL A 38 -1.88 -3.34 -2.93
N GLN A 39 -1.52 -2.93 -4.15
CA GLN A 39 -1.89 -3.68 -5.36
C GLN A 39 -1.31 -5.11 -5.32
N SER A 40 -0.05 -5.27 -4.90
CA SER A 40 0.58 -6.58 -4.78
C SER A 40 -0.12 -7.48 -3.75
N ILE A 41 -0.70 -6.91 -2.69
CA ILE A 41 -1.53 -7.66 -1.73
C ILE A 41 -2.80 -8.16 -2.42
N PHE A 42 -3.51 -7.30 -3.16
CA PHE A 42 -4.72 -7.69 -3.88
C PHE A 42 -4.44 -8.77 -4.92
N ASP A 43 -3.36 -8.62 -5.69
CA ASP A 43 -2.94 -9.62 -6.67
C ASP A 43 -2.57 -10.94 -5.99
N GLY A 44 -1.85 -10.88 -4.86
CA GLY A 44 -1.41 -12.05 -4.11
C GLY A 44 -2.53 -12.87 -3.46
N ILE A 45 -3.69 -12.26 -3.20
CA ILE A 45 -4.89 -12.96 -2.68
C ILE A 45 -5.87 -13.39 -3.79
N GLY A 46 -5.50 -13.20 -5.07
CA GLY A 46 -6.34 -13.54 -6.22
C GLY A 46 -7.47 -12.54 -6.49
N GLY A 47 -7.28 -11.28 -6.10
CA GLY A 47 -8.27 -10.21 -6.26
C GLY A 47 -9.23 -10.07 -5.07
N VAL A 48 -10.05 -9.01 -5.13
CA VAL A 48 -10.93 -8.58 -4.02
C VAL A 48 -12.42 -8.55 -4.38
N GLU A 49 -12.79 -9.03 -5.57
CA GLU A 49 -14.18 -9.04 -6.02
C GLU A 49 -15.09 -9.84 -5.06
N GLY A 50 -16.20 -9.22 -4.67
CA GLY A 50 -17.16 -9.80 -3.72
C GLY A 50 -16.65 -9.96 -2.28
N LYS A 51 -15.45 -9.46 -1.95
CA LYS A 51 -14.87 -9.56 -0.61
C LYS A 51 -15.09 -8.27 0.18
N THR A 52 -15.24 -8.42 1.50
CA THR A 52 -15.18 -7.30 2.45
C THR A 52 -13.76 -7.17 2.99
N LEU A 53 -13.17 -5.98 2.87
CA LEU A 53 -11.85 -5.69 3.40
C LEU A 53 -11.98 -4.90 4.71
N VAL A 54 -11.23 -5.32 5.74
CA VAL A 54 -11.13 -4.58 7.01
C VAL A 54 -9.81 -3.82 7.02
N LEU A 55 -9.88 -2.51 7.24
CA LEU A 55 -8.72 -1.64 7.36
C LEU A 55 -8.61 -1.13 8.80
N GLY A 56 -7.41 -1.26 9.39
CA GLY A 56 -7.12 -0.78 10.74
C GLY A 56 -5.75 -0.11 10.80
N ALA A 57 -5.57 0.80 11.77
CA ALA A 57 -4.31 1.48 11.99
C ALA A 57 -4.08 1.79 13.47
N THR A 58 -2.82 1.66 13.92
CA THR A 58 -2.41 1.98 15.29
C THR A 58 -1.91 3.42 15.38
N GLY A 59 -2.77 4.42 15.11
CA GLY A 59 -2.55 5.85 15.41
C GLY A 59 -1.27 6.55 14.89
N ALA A 60 -0.42 5.89 14.09
CA ALA A 60 0.87 6.42 13.68
C ALA A 60 0.72 7.57 12.68
N THR A 61 1.58 8.59 12.77
CA THR A 61 1.52 9.87 12.02
C THR A 61 1.35 9.74 10.50
N SER A 62 1.70 8.61 9.90
CA SER A 62 1.53 8.36 8.46
C SER A 62 0.09 8.15 8.01
N THR A 63 -0.88 7.99 8.93
CA THR A 63 -2.28 7.71 8.59
C THR A 63 -3.05 8.93 8.05
N THR A 64 -2.56 10.15 8.27
CA THR A 64 -3.27 11.38 7.90
C THR A 64 -2.37 12.48 7.31
N ALA A 65 -1.10 12.20 7.01
CA ALA A 65 -0.19 13.22 6.50
C ALA A 65 -0.63 13.69 5.09
N PRO A 66 -1.02 14.97 4.91
CA PRO A 66 -1.32 15.49 3.59
C PRO A 66 -0.05 15.41 2.73
N ARG A 67 -0.20 14.95 1.48
CA ARG A 67 0.83 15.21 0.46
C ARG A 67 0.93 16.72 0.34
N ARG A 68 2.06 17.29 0.80
CA ARG A 68 2.46 18.63 0.38
C ARG A 68 3.01 18.55 -1.03
#